data_AF-A0A0M1JGU7-F1
#
_entry.id   AF-A0A0M1JGU7-F1
#
_cell.length_a   1.000
_cell.length_b   1.000
_cell.length_c   1.000
_cell.angle_alpha   90.00
_cell.angle_beta   90.00
_cell.angle_gamma   90.00
#
_symmetry.space_group_name_H-M   'P 1'
#
loop_
_entity.id
_entity.type
_entity.pdbx_description
1 polymer ?
#
loop_
_entity_poly.entity_id
_entity_poly.type
_entity_poly.pdbx_seq_one_letter_code
_entity_poly.pdbx_strand_id
1 'polypeptide(L)'
;MTDDELKQLFASIAIEQKETSAQIKELVACNKATDAQLKVTDTHLKATDAQLKATDLQIKELGKQIGGLGEKFGSFTEGMAFPAMRKVLRDQFGMEAITTRYEVKRNGNLLELDVFAYSNGQDQKAIIVEVKSHLREKHITRLLKVLTDEAKHYLPEHANKKFYGILATVDAQESLKAQVINNGLYYAEIYDDVFALKVPSDFQARTF
;
A
#
# COMPACT_ATOMS: atom_id res chain seq x y z
N MET A 1 -57.29 -58.16 -41.52
CA MET A 1 -56.94 -56.85 -42.08
C MET A 1 -57.27 -56.88 -43.55
N THR A 2 -58.10 -55.96 -44.04
CA THR A 2 -58.46 -55.86 -45.46
C THR A 2 -57.37 -55.10 -46.23
N ASP A 3 -57.27 -55.30 -47.54
CA ASP A 3 -56.29 -54.59 -48.39
C ASP A 3 -56.42 -53.06 -48.30
N ASP A 4 -57.63 -52.55 -48.03
CA ASP A 4 -57.89 -51.12 -47.87
C ASP A 4 -57.39 -50.58 -46.51
N GLU A 5 -57.49 -51.35 -45.43
CA GLU A 5 -56.87 -51.02 -44.13
C GLU A 5 -55.34 -50.97 -44.25
N LEU A 6 -54.77 -51.89 -45.04
CA LEU A 6 -53.34 -51.99 -45.30
C LEU A 6 -52.84 -50.75 -46.08
N LYS A 7 -53.56 -50.34 -47.13
CA LYS A 7 -53.27 -49.12 -47.90
C LYS A 7 -53.40 -47.84 -47.08
N GLN A 8 -54.40 -47.75 -46.20
CA GLN A 8 -54.56 -46.60 -45.31
C GLN A 8 -53.40 -46.47 -44.33
N LEU A 9 -52.94 -47.58 -43.74
CA LEU A 9 -51.78 -47.59 -42.83
C LEU A 9 -50.47 -47.19 -43.55
N PHE A 10 -50.26 -47.66 -44.78
CA PHE A 10 -49.10 -47.23 -45.58
C PHE A 10 -49.14 -45.75 -45.92
N ALA A 11 -50.32 -45.21 -46.24
CA ALA A 11 -50.49 -43.79 -46.50
C ALA A 11 -50.24 -42.94 -45.25
N SER A 12 -50.71 -43.36 -44.07
CA SER A 12 -50.46 -42.65 -42.82
C SER A 12 -48.98 -42.64 -42.44
N ILE A 13 -48.28 -43.78 -42.58
CA ILE A 13 -46.83 -43.89 -42.34
C ILE A 13 -46.05 -42.97 -43.29
N ALA A 14 -46.45 -42.88 -44.57
CA ALA A 14 -45.79 -42.01 -45.53
C ALA A 14 -45.95 -40.52 -45.17
N ILE A 15 -47.11 -40.13 -44.63
CA ILE A 15 -47.35 -38.77 -44.13
C ILE A 15 -46.49 -38.50 -42.89
N GLU A 16 -46.49 -39.41 -41.90
CA GLU A 16 -45.68 -39.30 -40.68
C GLU A 16 -44.17 -39.23 -40.98
N GLN A 17 -43.67 -40.01 -41.94
CA GLN A 17 -42.27 -39.92 -42.37
C GLN A 17 -41.93 -38.57 -43.00
N LYS A 18 -42.84 -38.01 -43.80
CA LYS A 18 -42.64 -36.71 -44.43
C LYS A 18 -42.62 -35.59 -43.39
N GLU A 19 -43.51 -35.64 -42.40
CA GLU A 19 -43.53 -34.71 -41.27
C GLU A 19 -42.27 -34.84 -40.41
N THR A 20 -41.86 -36.06 -40.08
CA THR A 20 -40.61 -36.33 -39.35
C THR A 20 -39.39 -35.78 -40.11
N SER A 21 -39.33 -35.97 -41.42
CA SER A 21 -38.24 -35.44 -42.26
C SER A 21 -38.21 -33.90 -42.25
N ALA A 22 -39.38 -33.25 -42.24
CA ALA A 22 -39.48 -31.80 -42.13
C ALA A 22 -38.98 -31.30 -40.76
N GLN A 23 -39.41 -31.94 -39.67
CA GLN A 23 -38.95 -31.61 -38.31
C GLN A 23 -37.45 -31.79 -38.13
N ILE A 24 -36.86 -32.87 -38.71
CA ILE A 24 -35.41 -33.08 -38.67
C ILE A 24 -34.67 -31.95 -39.39
N LYS A 25 -35.15 -31.50 -40.55
CA LYS A 25 -34.52 -30.38 -41.29
C LYS A 25 -34.55 -29.09 -40.48
N GLU A 26 -35.68 -28.79 -39.83
CA GLU A 26 -35.82 -27.62 -38.98
C GLU A 26 -34.90 -27.69 -37.76
N LEU A 27 -34.77 -28.85 -37.12
CA LEU A 27 -33.88 -29.07 -35.99
C LEU A 27 -32.40 -28.92 -36.38
N VAL A 28 -32.01 -29.41 -37.57
CA VAL A 28 -30.65 -29.20 -38.11
C VAL A 28 -30.38 -27.71 -38.38
N ALA A 29 -31.37 -26.97 -38.90
CA ALA A 29 -31.24 -25.54 -39.12
C ALA A 29 -31.11 -24.77 -37.79
N CYS A 30 -31.93 -25.13 -36.79
CA CYS A 30 -31.86 -24.57 -35.44
C CYS A 30 -30.49 -24.82 -34.79
N ASN A 31 -29.97 -26.04 -34.84
CA ASN A 31 -28.64 -26.37 -34.32
C ASN A 31 -27.52 -25.55 -34.99
N LYS A 32 -27.57 -25.36 -36.31
CA LYS A 32 -26.59 -24.50 -37.01
C LYS A 32 -26.66 -23.04 -36.56
N ALA A 33 -27.85 -22.52 -36.30
CA ALA A 33 -28.02 -21.15 -35.78
C ALA A 33 -27.46 -21.04 -34.35
N THR A 34 -27.73 -22.03 -33.49
CA THR A 34 -27.17 -22.11 -32.14
C THR A 34 -25.64 -22.18 -32.15
N ASP A 35 -25.04 -23.01 -33.01
CA ASP A 35 -23.57 -23.10 -33.15
C ASP A 35 -22.95 -21.77 -33.58
N ALA A 36 -23.60 -21.04 -34.49
CA ALA A 36 -23.15 -19.72 -34.90
C ALA A 36 -23.22 -18.72 -33.75
N GLN A 37 -24.31 -18.74 -32.97
CA GLN A 37 -24.48 -17.88 -31.79
C GLN A 37 -23.44 -18.19 -30.70
N LEU A 38 -23.13 -19.47 -30.47
CA LEU A 38 -22.10 -19.90 -29.51
C LEU A 38 -20.71 -19.38 -29.91
N LYS A 39 -20.37 -19.42 -31.21
CA LYS A 39 -19.11 -18.86 -31.71
C LYS A 39 -19.01 -17.36 -31.47
N VAL A 40 -20.10 -16.62 -31.72
CA VAL A 40 -20.15 -15.18 -31.47
C VAL A 40 -19.98 -14.90 -29.96
N THR A 41 -20.67 -15.63 -29.10
CA THR A 41 -20.52 -15.51 -27.65
C THR A 41 -19.08 -15.79 -27.19
N ASP A 42 -18.44 -16.85 -27.69
CA ASP A 42 -17.04 -17.17 -27.37
C ASP A 42 -16.08 -16.03 -27.77
N THR A 43 -16.31 -15.39 -28.94
CA THR A 43 -15.51 -14.22 -29.34
C THR A 43 -15.72 -13.00 -28.42
N HIS A 44 -16.96 -12.75 -28.00
CA HIS A 44 -17.26 -11.66 -27.06
C HIS A 44 -16.67 -11.92 -25.67
N LEU A 45 -16.71 -13.16 -25.18
CA LEU A 45 -16.09 -13.53 -23.91
C LEU A 45 -14.57 -13.32 -23.96
N LYS A 46 -13.90 -13.79 -25.03
CA LYS A 46 -12.46 -13.57 -25.22
C LYS A 46 -12.09 -12.08 -25.28
N ALA A 47 -12.88 -11.27 -25.96
CA ALA A 47 -12.68 -9.82 -26.02
C ALA A 47 -12.85 -9.17 -24.64
N THR A 48 -13.87 -9.60 -23.88
CA THR A 48 -14.13 -9.11 -22.52
C THR A 48 -12.98 -9.49 -21.58
N ASP A 49 -12.50 -10.74 -21.63
CA ASP A 49 -11.36 -11.19 -20.83
C ASP A 49 -10.09 -10.40 -21.13
N ALA A 50 -9.83 -10.08 -22.40
CA ALA A 50 -8.71 -9.24 -22.80
C ALA A 50 -8.83 -7.82 -22.24
N GLN A 51 -10.04 -7.23 -22.29
CA GLN A 51 -10.32 -5.90 -21.75
C GLN A 51 -10.19 -5.86 -20.23
N LEU A 52 -10.66 -6.89 -19.52
CA LEU A 52 -10.49 -7.01 -18.07
C LEU A 52 -9.01 -7.08 -17.69
N LYS A 53 -8.22 -7.91 -18.39
CA LYS A 53 -6.77 -7.99 -18.16
C LYS A 53 -6.06 -6.66 -18.40
N ALA A 54 -6.42 -5.93 -19.45
CA ALA A 54 -5.87 -4.60 -19.71
C ALA A 54 -6.22 -3.61 -18.59
N THR A 55 -7.47 -3.66 -18.10
CA THR A 55 -7.95 -2.81 -17.00
C THR A 55 -7.20 -3.11 -15.70
N ASP A 56 -6.98 -4.40 -15.37
CA ASP A 56 -6.22 -4.80 -14.19
C ASP A 56 -4.78 -4.27 -14.21
N LEU A 57 -4.14 -4.25 -15.38
CA LEU A 57 -2.81 -3.66 -15.54
C LEU A 57 -2.82 -2.14 -15.33
N GLN A 58 -3.82 -1.45 -15.86
CA GLN A 58 -3.98 -0.01 -15.65
C GLN A 58 -4.23 0.34 -14.18
N ILE A 59 -5.08 -0.42 -13.48
CA ILE A 59 -5.34 -0.23 -12.04
C ILE A 59 -4.05 -0.44 -11.23
N LYS A 60 -3.26 -1.47 -11.54
CA LYS A 60 -1.96 -1.71 -10.88
C LYS A 60 -0.98 -0.58 -11.11
N GLU A 61 -0.90 -0.07 -12.34
CA GLU A 61 0.01 1.03 -12.67
C GLU A 61 -0.42 2.33 -12.01
N LEU A 62 -1.72 2.63 -11.99
CA LEU A 62 -2.28 3.76 -11.26
C LEU A 62 -1.98 3.66 -9.76
N GLY A 63 -2.12 2.46 -9.18
CA GLY A 63 -1.76 2.20 -7.78
C GLY A 63 -0.29 2.51 -7.48
N LYS A 64 0.63 2.16 -8.37
CA LYS A 64 2.07 2.51 -8.24
C LYS A 64 2.30 4.01 -8.33
N GLN A 65 1.67 4.69 -9.29
CA GLN A 65 1.82 6.14 -9.48
C GLN A 65 1.28 6.92 -8.27
N ILE A 66 0.10 6.54 -7.76
CA ILE A 66 -0.48 7.12 -6.54
C ILE A 66 0.43 6.86 -5.34
N GLY A 67 0.97 5.64 -5.20
CA GLY A 67 1.96 5.32 -4.17
C GLY A 67 3.21 6.19 -4.22
N GLY A 68 3.78 6.36 -5.42
CA GLY A 68 4.95 7.22 -5.64
C GLY A 68 4.69 8.71 -5.41
N LEU A 69 3.45 9.18 -5.57
CA LEU A 69 3.08 10.54 -5.14
C LEU A 69 3.14 10.67 -3.62
N GLY A 70 2.62 9.70 -2.87
CA GLY A 70 2.67 9.69 -1.41
C GLY A 70 4.10 9.75 -0.84
N GLU A 71 5.02 9.01 -1.46
CA GLU A 71 6.46 9.05 -1.12
C GLU A 71 7.06 10.44 -1.35
N LYS A 72 6.79 11.04 -2.51
CA LYS A 72 7.25 12.40 -2.84
C LYS A 72 6.74 13.43 -1.84
N PHE A 73 5.47 13.36 -1.46
CA PHE A 73 4.89 14.24 -0.43
C PHE A 73 5.62 14.10 0.92
N GLY A 74 5.97 12.88 1.33
CA GLY A 74 6.77 12.65 2.53
C GLY A 74 8.15 13.33 2.45
N SER A 75 8.87 13.08 1.35
CA SER A 75 10.20 13.65 1.12
C SER A 75 10.20 15.19 1.00
N PHE A 76 9.09 15.77 0.52
CA PHE A 76 8.90 17.21 0.43
C PHE A 76 8.65 17.83 1.81
N THR A 77 7.78 17.22 2.63
CA THR A 77 7.57 17.63 4.03
C THR A 77 8.87 17.60 4.82
N GLU A 78 9.65 16.52 4.67
CA GLU A 78 10.99 16.39 5.28
C GLU A 78 11.89 17.56 4.84
N GLY A 79 12.00 17.79 3.52
CA GLY A 79 12.84 18.85 2.97
C GLY A 79 12.45 20.25 3.42
N MET A 80 11.15 20.54 3.53
CA MET A 80 10.64 21.84 4.01
C MET A 80 10.87 22.05 5.50
N ALA A 81 10.64 21.02 6.32
CA ALA A 81 10.80 21.13 7.77
C ALA A 81 12.26 21.09 8.23
N PHE A 82 13.17 20.60 7.38
CA PHE A 82 14.55 20.31 7.76
C PHE A 82 15.33 21.53 8.30
N PRO A 83 15.25 22.75 7.73
CA PRO A 83 15.95 23.91 8.30
C PRO A 83 15.55 24.20 9.76
N ALA A 84 14.24 24.21 10.06
CA ALA A 84 13.75 24.43 11.42
C ALA A 84 14.05 23.25 12.35
N MET A 85 13.89 22.02 11.86
CA MET A 85 14.23 20.81 12.60
C MET A 85 15.71 20.78 12.98
N ARG A 86 16.60 21.11 12.04
CA ARG A 86 18.04 21.22 12.27
C ARG A 86 18.34 22.23 13.38
N LYS A 87 17.65 23.38 13.38
CA LYS A 87 17.79 24.38 14.44
C LYS A 87 17.39 23.82 15.80
N VAL A 88 16.24 23.14 15.91
CA VAL A 88 15.80 22.50 17.15
C VAL A 88 16.78 21.42 17.62
N LEU A 89 17.24 20.54 16.73
CA LEU A 89 18.20 19.49 17.05
C LEU A 89 19.55 20.06 17.53
N ARG A 90 20.03 21.17 16.95
CA ARG A 90 21.27 21.83 17.41
C ARG A 90 21.05 22.60 18.71
N ASP A 91 20.08 23.50 18.73
CA ASP A 91 19.97 24.52 19.78
C ASP A 91 19.34 23.94 21.06
N GLN A 92 18.33 23.07 20.93
CA GLN A 92 17.62 22.50 22.10
C GLN A 92 18.19 21.16 22.52
N PHE A 93 18.55 20.31 21.56
CA PHE A 93 19.07 18.98 21.86
C PHE A 93 20.60 18.90 21.90
N GLY A 94 21.34 19.90 21.40
CA GLY A 94 22.81 19.87 21.39
C GLY A 94 23.39 18.81 20.45
N MET A 95 22.74 18.52 19.33
CA MET A 95 23.24 17.57 18.34
C MET A 95 24.41 18.16 17.55
N GLU A 96 25.50 17.40 17.42
CA GLU A 96 26.72 17.83 16.72
C GLU A 96 26.64 17.48 15.24
N ALA A 97 26.24 16.23 14.96
CA ALA A 97 26.02 15.68 13.63
C ALA A 97 24.52 15.48 13.38
N ILE A 98 24.06 15.89 12.20
CA ILE A 98 22.66 15.78 11.77
C ILE A 98 22.65 15.43 10.27
N THR A 99 22.04 14.31 9.92
CA THR A 99 21.95 13.80 8.55
C THR A 99 20.51 13.42 8.21
N THR A 100 20.06 13.79 7.02
CA THR A 100 18.79 13.38 6.41
C THR A 100 18.97 12.14 5.56
N ARG A 101 17.93 11.33 5.39
CA ARG A 101 17.93 10.12 4.55
C ARG A 101 19.12 9.22 4.88
N TYR A 102 19.27 8.93 6.18
CA TYR A 102 20.37 8.10 6.64
C TYR A 102 20.06 6.65 6.30
N GLU A 103 20.88 6.07 5.42
CA GLU A 103 20.75 4.70 4.97
C GLU A 103 21.91 3.84 5.47
N VAL A 104 21.60 2.68 6.02
CA VAL A 104 22.58 1.68 6.40
C VAL A 104 22.13 0.29 5.97
N LYS A 105 23.00 -0.39 5.23
CA LYS A 105 22.75 -1.77 4.75
C LYS A 105 23.58 -2.76 5.55
N ARG A 106 22.93 -3.78 6.10
CA ARG A 106 23.57 -4.86 6.88
C ARG A 106 22.90 -6.18 6.60
N ASN A 107 23.69 -7.23 6.34
CA ASN A 107 23.19 -8.58 6.05
C ASN A 107 22.11 -8.64 4.95
N GLY A 108 22.23 -7.78 3.93
CA GLY A 108 21.26 -7.68 2.83
C GLY A 108 20.02 -6.82 3.13
N ASN A 109 19.77 -6.46 4.39
CA ASN A 109 18.65 -5.61 4.80
C ASN A 109 19.06 -4.13 4.86
N LEU A 110 18.13 -3.24 4.56
CA LEU A 110 18.31 -1.78 4.59
C LEU A 110 17.50 -1.21 5.77
N LEU A 111 18.16 -0.41 6.60
CA LEU A 111 17.51 0.52 7.51
C LEU A 111 17.66 1.93 6.94
N GLU A 112 16.53 2.59 6.73
CA GLU A 112 16.44 3.98 6.33
C GLU A 112 15.81 4.78 7.47
N LEU A 113 16.40 5.93 7.78
CA LEU A 113 15.93 6.87 8.79
C LEU A 113 15.76 8.24 8.13
N ASP A 114 14.59 8.87 8.30
CA ASP A 114 14.32 10.19 7.72
C ASP A 114 15.38 11.20 8.21
N VAL A 115 15.59 11.29 9.53
CA VAL A 115 16.72 12.05 10.11
C VAL A 115 17.38 11.28 11.23
N PHE A 116 18.71 11.26 11.19
CA PHE A 116 19.56 10.75 12.26
C PHE A 116 20.48 11.85 12.78
N ALA A 117 20.47 12.08 14.09
CA ALA A 117 21.31 13.06 14.74
C ALA A 117 22.01 12.46 15.96
N TYR A 118 23.25 12.86 16.23
CA TYR A 118 23.98 12.39 17.40
C TYR A 118 24.98 13.43 17.93
N SER A 119 25.37 13.25 19.18
CA SER A 119 26.47 13.96 19.84
C SER A 119 27.41 12.96 20.50
N ASN A 120 28.71 13.24 20.41
CA ASN A 120 29.78 12.48 21.07
C ASN A 120 30.39 13.23 22.26
N GLY A 121 29.81 14.35 22.66
CA GLY A 121 30.25 15.17 23.78
C GLY A 121 29.92 14.58 25.16
N GLN A 122 29.62 15.47 26.12
CA GLN A 122 29.32 15.10 27.51
C GLN A 122 28.13 14.13 27.62
N ASP A 123 27.13 14.28 26.76
CA ASP A 123 25.98 13.39 26.66
C ASP A 123 26.09 12.54 25.39
N GLN A 124 26.42 11.25 25.54
CA GLN A 124 26.37 10.27 24.43
C GLN A 124 24.91 10.01 24.06
N LYS A 125 24.40 10.73 23.06
CA LYS A 125 22.99 10.67 22.66
C LYS A 125 22.83 10.60 21.16
N ALA A 126 21.78 9.89 20.75
CA ALA A 126 21.35 9.75 19.38
C ALA A 126 19.84 10.01 19.31
N ILE A 127 19.40 10.71 18.27
CA ILE A 127 17.99 11.02 18.02
C ILE A 127 17.65 10.54 16.62
N ILE A 128 16.59 9.73 16.54
CA ILE A 128 15.96 9.35 15.28
C ILE A 128 14.67 10.16 15.15
N VAL A 129 14.54 10.94 14.08
CA VAL A 129 13.31 11.66 13.75
C VAL A 129 12.65 10.97 12.58
N GLU A 130 11.36 10.67 12.72
CA GLU A 130 10.51 10.13 11.65
C GLU A 130 9.47 11.20 11.29
N VAL A 131 9.37 11.54 10.00
CA VAL A 131 8.51 12.59 9.46
C VAL A 131 7.33 11.98 8.73
N LYS A 132 6.10 12.43 9.03
CA LYS A 132 4.89 11.93 8.38
C LYS A 132 3.90 13.05 8.10
N SER A 133 3.38 13.15 6.87
CA SER A 133 2.32 14.12 6.59
C SER A 133 1.05 13.84 7.42
N HIS A 134 0.67 12.57 7.58
CA HIS A 134 -0.44 12.16 8.43
C HIS A 134 -0.03 11.03 9.36
N LEU A 135 -0.25 11.20 10.66
CA LEU A 135 0.08 10.20 11.64
C LEU A 135 -0.88 9.00 11.60
N ARG A 136 -0.33 7.80 11.78
CA ARG A 136 -1.07 6.55 11.94
C ARG A 136 -0.37 5.71 13.00
N GLU A 137 -1.11 4.86 13.71
CA GLU A 137 -0.57 4.02 14.78
C GLU A 137 0.64 3.18 14.33
N LYS A 138 0.59 2.61 13.11
CA LYS A 138 1.70 1.84 12.53
C LYS A 138 3.03 2.60 12.50
N HIS A 139 3.01 3.93 12.38
CA HIS A 139 4.23 4.75 12.37
C HIS A 139 4.87 4.80 13.77
N ILE A 140 4.05 4.88 14.82
CA ILE A 140 4.49 4.83 16.22
C ILE A 140 5.15 3.48 16.50
N THR A 141 4.44 2.39 16.17
CA THR A 141 4.96 1.02 16.35
C THR A 141 6.25 0.79 15.57
N ARG A 142 6.34 1.32 14.34
CA ARG A 142 7.55 1.21 13.51
C ARG A 142 8.73 1.92 14.15
N LEU A 143 8.58 3.17 14.57
CA LEU A 143 9.67 3.94 15.19
C LEU A 143 10.12 3.29 16.51
N LEU A 144 9.19 2.81 17.33
CA LEU A 144 9.54 2.08 18.55
C LEU A 144 10.36 0.83 18.24
N LYS A 145 9.96 0.04 17.24
CA LYS A 145 10.73 -1.13 16.81
C LYS A 145 12.13 -0.75 16.32
N VAL A 146 12.27 0.34 15.56
CA VAL A 146 13.59 0.86 15.18
C VAL A 146 14.43 1.11 16.42
N LEU A 147 13.89 1.87 17.37
CA LEU A 147 14.61 2.29 18.56
C LEU A 147 14.99 1.13 19.49
N THR A 148 14.08 0.17 19.69
CA THR A 148 14.29 -0.96 20.62
C THR A 148 15.17 -2.05 20.03
N ASP A 149 14.94 -2.42 18.77
CA ASP A 149 15.44 -3.69 18.23
C ASP A 149 16.48 -3.49 17.13
N GLU A 150 16.34 -2.45 16.32
CA GLU A 150 17.11 -2.32 15.07
C GLU A 150 18.29 -1.34 15.20
N ALA A 151 18.10 -0.19 15.85
CA ALA A 151 19.06 0.91 15.85
C ALA A 151 20.47 0.46 16.26
N LYS A 152 20.62 -0.20 17.42
CA LYS A 152 21.91 -0.68 17.91
C LYS A 152 22.49 -1.83 17.07
N HIS A 153 21.65 -2.63 16.43
CA HIS A 153 22.10 -3.71 15.55
C HIS A 153 22.67 -3.17 14.24
N TYR A 154 22.01 -2.18 13.65
CA TYR A 154 22.45 -1.57 12.40
C TYR A 154 23.58 -0.57 12.61
N LEU A 155 23.59 0.13 13.76
CA LEU A 155 24.51 1.22 14.14
C LEU A 155 25.35 0.87 15.38
N PRO A 156 26.15 -0.22 15.37
CA PRO A 156 26.94 -0.61 16.54
C PRO A 156 27.96 0.45 16.98
N GLU A 157 28.43 1.30 16.06
CA GLU A 157 29.29 2.46 16.34
C GLU A 157 28.60 3.52 17.23
N HIS A 158 27.28 3.45 17.37
CA HIS A 158 26.47 4.29 18.24
C HIS A 158 25.90 3.52 19.45
N ALA A 159 26.31 2.28 19.70
CA ALA A 159 25.72 1.42 20.75
C ALA A 159 25.86 1.97 22.18
N ASN A 160 26.87 2.82 22.43
CA ASN A 160 27.08 3.48 23.72
C ASN A 160 26.19 4.71 23.96
N LYS A 161 25.35 5.09 22.98
CA LYS A 161 24.49 6.27 23.04
C LYS A 161 23.10 5.91 23.57
N LYS A 162 22.52 6.88 24.26
CA LYS A 162 21.10 6.90 24.60
C LYS A 162 20.29 7.28 23.37
N PHE A 163 19.44 6.38 22.88
CA PHE A 163 18.57 6.67 21.74
C PHE A 163 17.26 7.31 22.20
N TYR A 164 16.85 8.36 21.51
CA TYR A 164 15.55 9.01 21.65
C TYR A 164 14.85 9.06 20.28
N GLY A 165 13.52 9.03 20.31
CA GLY A 165 12.70 9.16 19.12
C GLY A 165 11.92 10.47 19.09
N ILE A 166 11.83 11.09 17.91
CA ILE A 166 10.90 12.17 17.63
C ILE A 166 9.98 11.74 16.50
N LEU A 167 8.68 11.86 16.69
CA LEU A 167 7.69 11.68 15.63
C LEU A 167 7.14 13.05 15.23
N ALA A 168 7.45 13.48 14.01
CA ALA A 168 7.12 14.80 13.50
C ALA A 168 6.04 14.72 12.42
N THR A 169 4.97 15.51 12.56
CA THR A 169 3.79 15.34 11.70
C THR A 169 3.18 16.64 11.24
N VAL A 170 2.61 16.67 10.03
CA VAL A 170 1.78 17.81 9.58
C VAL A 170 0.39 17.74 10.20
N ASP A 171 -0.22 16.55 10.19
CA ASP A 171 -1.53 16.31 10.79
C ASP A 171 -1.55 15.02 11.64
N ALA A 172 -2.24 15.07 12.77
CA ALA A 172 -2.43 13.93 13.67
C ALA A 172 -3.67 14.09 14.56
N GLN A 173 -4.38 12.98 14.78
CA GLN A 173 -5.44 12.91 15.79
C GLN A 173 -4.86 13.01 17.21
N GLU A 174 -5.59 13.67 18.11
CA GLU A 174 -5.16 13.90 19.49
C GLU A 174 -4.85 12.60 20.26
N SER A 175 -5.63 11.55 20.00
CA SER A 175 -5.40 10.21 20.57
C SER A 175 -4.03 9.63 20.18
N LEU A 176 -3.62 9.82 18.92
CA LEU A 176 -2.31 9.37 18.44
C LEU A 176 -1.19 10.24 19.03
N LYS A 177 -1.38 11.56 19.16
CA LYS A 177 -0.42 12.44 19.83
C LYS A 177 -0.15 11.98 21.27
N ALA A 178 -1.23 11.71 22.01
CA ALA A 178 -1.14 11.16 23.36
C ALA A 178 -0.42 9.80 23.37
N GLN A 179 -0.68 8.93 22.39
CA GLN A 179 0.01 7.64 22.27
C GLN A 179 1.52 7.81 22.04
N VAL A 180 1.96 8.75 21.21
CA VAL A 180 3.39 9.06 20.99
C VAL A 180 4.06 9.44 22.32
N ILE A 181 3.47 10.40 23.03
CA ILE A 181 3.98 10.93 24.30
C ILE A 181 4.00 9.82 25.36
N ASN A 182 2.92 9.04 25.49
CA ASN A 182 2.82 7.95 26.46
C ASN A 182 3.84 6.83 26.21
N ASN A 183 4.31 6.66 24.97
CA ASN A 183 5.40 5.73 24.64
C ASN A 183 6.80 6.33 24.90
N GLY A 184 6.87 7.55 25.45
CA GLY A 184 8.11 8.26 25.76
C GLY A 184 8.83 8.80 24.52
N LEU A 185 8.13 8.96 23.40
CA LEU A 185 8.64 9.60 22.20
C LEU A 185 8.31 11.10 22.24
N TYR A 186 9.21 11.94 21.75
CA TYR A 186 8.88 13.34 21.51
C TYR A 186 7.87 13.44 20.36
N TYR A 187 6.89 14.32 20.52
CA TYR A 187 5.98 14.68 19.44
C TYR A 187 6.32 16.08 18.90
N ALA A 188 6.32 16.23 17.59
CA ALA A 188 6.52 17.51 16.92
C ALA A 188 5.47 17.77 15.84
N GLU A 189 5.05 19.02 15.72
CA GLU A 189 4.19 19.50 14.64
C GLU A 189 5.02 20.24 13.59
N ILE A 190 4.67 20.00 12.33
CA ILE A 190 5.22 20.67 11.16
C ILE A 190 4.11 21.49 10.52
N TYR A 191 4.30 22.79 10.42
CA TYR A 191 3.40 23.69 9.71
C TYR A 191 4.22 24.79 9.06
N ASP A 192 3.90 25.11 7.81
CA ASP A 192 4.69 26.01 6.96
C ASP A 192 6.17 25.58 6.89
N ASP A 193 7.07 26.36 7.49
CA ASP A 193 8.50 26.11 7.62
C ASP A 193 8.92 25.86 9.09
N VAL A 194 7.95 25.66 9.99
CA VAL A 194 8.17 25.51 11.43
C VAL A 194 8.24 24.05 11.83
N PHE A 195 9.16 23.76 12.76
CA PHE A 195 9.24 22.50 13.49
C PHE A 195 9.10 22.79 14.98
N ALA A 196 7.98 22.40 15.59
CA ALA A 196 7.66 22.73 16.98
C ALA A 196 7.47 21.46 17.81
N LEU A 197 8.26 21.30 18.88
CA LEU A 197 8.01 20.26 19.88
C LEU A 197 6.70 20.54 20.62
N LYS A 198 5.85 19.53 20.73
CA LYS A 198 4.53 19.59 21.37
C LYS A 198 4.44 18.51 22.44
N VAL A 199 5.34 18.60 23.42
CA VAL A 199 5.36 17.73 24.59
C VAL A 199 5.06 18.54 25.86
N PRO A 200 4.44 17.94 26.89
CA PRO A 200 4.26 18.57 28.20
C PRO A 200 5.59 19.04 28.81
N SER A 201 5.55 20.05 29.67
CA SER A 201 6.76 20.60 30.34
C SER A 201 7.43 19.60 31.28
N ASP A 202 6.67 18.67 31.85
CA ASP A 202 7.12 17.59 32.72
C ASP A 202 7.44 16.30 31.96
N PHE A 203 7.39 16.33 30.63
CA PHE A 203 7.65 15.17 29.79
C PHE A 203 9.06 14.62 30.00
N GLN A 204 9.15 13.32 30.26
CA GLN A 204 10.40 12.58 30.31
C GLN A 204 10.47 11.61 29.15
N ALA A 205 11.38 11.87 28.21
CA ALA A 205 11.57 11.00 27.06
C ALA A 205 12.16 9.66 27.49
N ARG A 206 11.61 8.57 26.94
CA ARG A 206 12.16 7.23 27.11
C ARG A 206 13.48 7.14 26.36
N THR A 207 14.46 6.53 27.02
CA THR A 207 15.70 6.11 26.38
C THR A 207 15.60 4.66 25.94
N PHE A 208 16.15 4.34 24.77
CA PHE A 208 16.13 3.02 24.14
C PHE A 208 17.53 2.41 23.98
#